data_AF-A0A9E1XR84-F1
#
_entry.id   AF-A0A9E1XR84-F1
#
_cell.length_a   1.000
_cell.length_b   1.000
_cell.length_c   1.000
_cell.angle_alpha   90.00
_cell.angle_beta   90.00
_cell.angle_gamma   90.00
#
_symmetry.space_group_name_H-M   'P 1'
#
loop_
_entity.id
_entity.type
_entity.pdbx_description
1 polymer ?
#
loop_
_entity_poly.entity_id
_entity_poly.type
_entity_poly.pdbx_seq_one_letter_code
_entity_poly.pdbx_strand_id
1 'polypeptide(L)' 'AKSVGQCEWAASHYHKQLQRGKEHNAAVRSLAFKWLRIIFRCWQQRKPYDEQRYLAALARHGSWIAGDLARPG' A
#
# COMPACT_ATOMS: atom_id res chain seq x y z
N ALA A 1 -4.58 16.02 -9.58
CA ALA A 1 -4.23 15.14 -8.44
C ALA A 1 -4.54 13.70 -8.85
N LYS A 2 -3.56 12.79 -8.75
CA LYS A 2 -3.67 11.40 -9.25
C LYS A 2 -3.88 10.47 -8.06
N SER A 3 -5.03 9.82 -7.99
CA SER A 3 -5.44 9.03 -6.82
C SER A 3 -6.08 7.70 -7.25
N VAL A 4 -5.68 6.63 -6.54
CA VAL A 4 -6.17 5.24 -6.58
C VAL A 4 -5.78 4.39 -7.80
N GLY A 5 -5.75 4.92 -9.03
CA GLY A 5 -5.41 4.13 -10.22
C GLY A 5 -3.91 3.93 -10.52
N GLN A 6 -3.01 4.49 -9.70
CA GLN A 6 -1.56 4.53 -10.03
C GLN A 6 -0.65 3.86 -9.01
N CYS A 7 -1.15 3.47 -7.84
CA CYS A 7 -0.33 2.79 -6.83
C CYS A 7 -0.71 1.31 -6.74
N GLU A 8 0.14 0.48 -7.34
CA GLU A 8 -0.10 -0.95 -7.53
C GLU A 8 -0.27 -1.67 -6.18
N TRP A 9 0.52 -1.27 -5.19
CA TRP A 9 0.42 -1.83 -3.84
C TRP A 9 -0.91 -1.52 -3.15
N ALA A 10 -1.49 -0.35 -3.41
CA ALA A 10 -2.72 0.08 -2.77
C ALA A 10 -3.91 -0.71 -3.33
N ALA A 11 -3.91 -0.95 -4.65
CA ALA A 11 -4.89 -1.80 -5.32
C ALA A 11 -4.78 -3.25 -4.83
N SER A 12 -3.58 -3.85 -4.85
CA SER A 12 -3.36 -5.22 -4.32
C SER A 12 -3.81 -5.33 -2.85
N HIS A 13 -3.47 -4.33 -2.02
CA HIS A 13 -3.86 -4.34 -0.61
C HIS A 13 -5.38 -4.33 -0.44
N TYR A 14 -6.09 -3.49 -1.17
CA TYR A 14 -7.55 -3.39 -1.13
C TYR A 14 -8.21 -4.71 -1.57
N HIS A 15 -7.82 -5.26 -2.73
CA HIS A 15 -8.37 -6.51 -3.25
C HIS A 15 -8.11 -7.67 -2.28
N LYS A 16 -6.93 -7.72 -1.65
CA LYS A 16 -6.64 -8.78 -0.68
C LYS A 16 -7.47 -8.68 0.60
N GLN A 17 -7.84 -7.48 1.04
CA GLN A 17 -8.78 -7.35 2.15
C GLN A 17 -10.17 -7.87 1.76
N LEU A 18 -10.63 -7.60 0.54
CA LEU A 18 -11.90 -8.15 0.03
C LEU A 18 -11.84 -9.67 -0.08
N GLN A 19 -10.77 -10.24 -0.63
CA GLN A 19 -10.57 -11.70 -0.73
C GLN A 19 -10.53 -12.38 0.65
N ARG A 20 -10.11 -11.67 1.70
CA ARG A 20 -10.15 -12.14 3.09
C ARG A 20 -11.56 -12.09 3.70
N GLY A 21 -12.58 -11.76 2.93
CA GLY A 21 -13.97 -11.68 3.39
C GLY A 21 -14.29 -10.39 4.16
N LYS A 22 -13.42 -9.38 4.13
CA LYS A 22 -13.74 -8.10 4.77
C LYS A 22 -14.71 -7.29 3.92
N GLU A 23 -15.67 -6.66 4.60
CA GLU A 23 -16.54 -5.67 3.98
C GLU A 23 -15.74 -4.49 3.42
N HIS A 24 -16.30 -3.86 2.39
CA HIS A 24 -15.70 -2.72 1.69
C HIS A 24 -15.15 -1.64 2.67
N ASN A 25 -15.96 -1.24 3.65
CA ASN A 25 -15.58 -0.21 4.63
C ASN A 25 -14.38 -0.62 5.49
N ALA A 26 -14.25 -1.91 5.82
CA ALA A 26 -13.10 -2.41 6.57
C ALA A 26 -11.84 -2.46 5.69
N ALA A 27 -11.97 -2.82 4.41
CA ALA A 27 -10.87 -2.78 3.45
C ALA A 27 -10.35 -1.35 3.24
N VAL A 28 -11.24 -0.38 3.05
CA VAL A 28 -10.90 1.04 2.90
C VAL A 28 -10.24 1.60 4.14
N ARG A 29 -10.79 1.35 5.35
CA ARG A 29 -10.16 1.79 6.62
C ARG A 29 -8.76 1.21 6.80
N SER A 30 -8.57 -0.06 6.44
CA SER A 30 -7.26 -0.71 6.51
C SER A 30 -6.26 -0.07 5.54
N LEU A 31 -6.70 0.27 4.32
CA LEU A 31 -5.87 0.99 3.34
C LEU A 31 -5.52 2.41 3.84
N ALA A 32 -6.49 3.15 4.36
CA ALA A 32 -6.29 4.50 4.89
C ALA A 32 -5.30 4.51 6.06
N PHE A 33 -5.39 3.55 6.99
CA PHE A 33 -4.43 3.40 8.08
C PHE A 33 -3.00 3.19 7.56
N LYS A 34 -2.84 2.43 6.48
CA LYS A 34 -1.52 2.22 5.86
C LYS A 34 -0.98 3.49 5.21
N TRP A 35 -1.82 4.22 4.48
CA TRP A 35 -1.48 5.53 3.91
C TRP A 35 -1.08 6.54 4.97
N LEU A 36 -1.80 6.60 6.09
CA LEU A 36 -1.48 7.51 7.20
C LEU A 36 -0.06 7.27 7.71
N ARG A 37 0.35 6.01 7.88
CA ARG A 37 1.73 5.68 8.30
C ARG A 37 2.77 6.13 7.28
N ILE A 38 2.50 5.99 5.99
CA ILE A 38 3.41 6.41 4.91
C ILE A 38 3.55 7.94 4.91
N ILE A 39 2.43 8.66 4.92
CA ILE A 39 2.39 10.13 4.93
C ILE A 39 3.09 10.66 6.18
N PHE A 40 2.83 10.06 7.34
CA PHE A 40 3.49 10.43 8.59
C PHE A 40 5.02 10.30 8.49
N ARG A 41 5.53 9.21 7.90
CA ARG A 41 6.98 9.06 7.67
C ARG A 41 7.54 10.05 6.65
N CYS A 42 6.80 10.33 5.58
CA CYS A 42 7.16 11.34 4.58
C CYS A 42 7.27 12.72 5.22
N TRP A 43 6.30 13.08 6.06
CA TRP A 43 6.29 14.32 6.83
C TRP A 43 7.49 14.43 7.77
N GLN A 44 7.76 13.39 8.56
CA GLN A 44 8.92 13.37 9.47
C GLN A 44 10.25 13.52 8.75
N GLN A 45 10.40 12.92 7.56
CA GLN A 45 11.63 12.97 6.78
C GLN A 45 11.71 14.17 5.84
N ARG A 46 10.66 15.02 5.79
CA ARG A 46 10.52 16.12 4.83
C ARG A 46 10.75 15.67 3.38
N LYS A 47 10.30 14.46 3.05
CA LYS A 47 10.44 13.87 1.72
C LYS A 47 9.07 13.60 1.11
N PRO A 48 8.88 13.87 -0.19
CA PRO A 48 7.66 13.47 -0.86
C PRO A 48 7.52 11.95 -0.87
N TYR A 49 6.29 11.47 -1.02
CA TYR A 49 6.03 10.06 -1.22
C TYR A 49 6.65 9.59 -2.54
N ASP A 50 7.36 8.48 -2.48
CA ASP A 50 7.95 7.77 -3.61
C ASP A 50 7.56 6.29 -3.49
N GLU A 51 6.82 5.80 -4.48
CA GLU A 51 6.31 4.44 -4.52
C GLU A 51 7.42 3.41 -4.64
N GLN A 52 8.44 3.65 -5.47
CA GLN A 52 9.54 2.70 -5.66
C GLN A 52 10.33 2.52 -4.37
N ARG A 53 10.59 3.63 -3.66
CA ARG A 53 11.23 3.60 -2.34
C ARG A 53 10.40 2.82 -1.32
N TYR A 54 9.08 2.99 -1.34
CA TYR A 54 8.18 2.27 -0.44
C TYR A 54 8.13 0.77 -0.77
N LEU A 55 8.04 0.39 -2.05
CA LEU A 55 8.08 -1.00 -2.51
C LEU A 55 9.41 -1.67 -2.15
N ALA A 56 10.54 -0.99 -2.37
CA ALA A 56 11.86 -1.48 -1.97
C ALA A 56 11.95 -1.70 -0.46
N ALA A 57 11.39 -0.80 0.34
CA ALA A 57 11.31 -0.98 1.78
C ALA A 57 10.43 -2.18 2.16
N LEU A 58 9.28 -2.37 1.50
CA LEU A 58 8.41 -3.53 1.71
C LEU A 58 9.11 -4.85 1.36
N ALA A 59 9.83 -4.91 0.24
CA ALA A 59 10.61 -6.08 -0.17
C ALA A 59 11.71 -6.40 0.85
N ARG A 60 12.46 -5.39 1.29
CA ARG A 60 13.52 -5.54 2.30
C ARG A 60 12.98 -6.06 3.65
N HIS A 61 11.74 -5.70 4.00
CA HIS A 61 11.09 -6.16 5.23
C HIS A 61 10.27 -7.45 5.05
N GLY A 62 10.34 -8.12 3.89
CA GLY A 62 9.61 -9.36 3.64
C GLY A 62 8.09 -9.20 3.65
N SER A 63 7.59 -8.00 3.34
CA SER A 63 6.14 -7.76 3.32
C SER A 63 5.49 -8.57 2.21
N TRP A 64 4.41 -9.28 2.55
CA TRP A 64 3.63 -10.04 1.58
C TRP A 64 3.15 -9.21 0.39
N ILE A 65 3.00 -7.89 0.53
CA ILE A 65 2.60 -7.01 -0.59
C ILE A 65 3.66 -7.00 -1.68
N ALA A 66 4.95 -6.98 -1.33
CA ALA A 66 6.01 -7.04 -2.32
C ALA A 66 5.99 -8.38 -3.09
N GLY A 67 5.70 -9.49 -2.39
CA GLY A 67 5.53 -10.79 -3.04
C GLY A 67 4.26 -10.88 -3.90
N ASP A 68 3.20 -10.17 -3.53
CA ASP A 68 1.94 -10.13 -4.28
C ASP A 68 2.10 -9.35 -5.60
N LEU A 69 2.86 -8.25 -5.57
CA LEU A 69 3.16 -7.45 -6.74
C LEU A 69 4.19 -8.08 -7.69
N ALA A 70 5.09 -8.92 -7.15
CA ALA A 70 6.08 -9.63 -7.96
C ALA A 70 5.51 -10.85 -8.70
N ARG A 71 4.28 -11.27 -8.40
CA ARG A 71 3.63 -12.38 -9.10
C ARG A 71 2.84 -11.83 -10.29
N PRO A 72 3.27 -12.04 -11.54
CA PRO A 72 2.41 -11.76 -12.68
C PRO A 72 1.16 -12.65 -12.57
N GLY A 73 -0.01 -12.04 -12.71
CA GLY A 73 -1.28 -12.72 -12.86
C GLY A 73 -1.44 -13.26 -14.28
#